data_AF-U1NTH9-F1
#
_entry.id   AF-U1NTH9-F1
#
_cell.length_a   1.000
_cell.length_b   1.000
_cell.length_c   1.000
_cell.angle_alpha   90.00
_cell.angle_beta   90.00
_cell.angle_gamma   90.00
#
_symmetry.space_group_name_H-M   'P 1'
#
loop_
_entity.id
_entity.type
_entity.pdbx_description
1 polymer ?
#
loop_
_entity_poly.entity_id
_entity_poly.type
_entity_poly.pdbx_seq_one_letter_code
_entity_poly.pdbx_strand_id
1 'polypeptide(L)'
;MTESNTFLTAATVLALAGCLGAAVSPLVAGASAAYTGSVTTSGVLGVVFAGRSLQLLRETGTVSLPGAVLTTIFGGWFMAAPLLYDTGFLATAGTQLAGTLVATFGLYVVIAGLTETAA
;
A
#
# COMPACT_ATOMS: atom_id res chain seq x y z
N MET A 1 -7.65 1.51 24.54
CA MET A 1 -7.88 2.23 23.25
C MET A 1 -6.62 2.85 22.66
N THR A 2 -5.67 3.34 23.46
CA THR A 2 -4.45 4.04 22.97
C THR A 2 -3.46 3.15 22.20
N GLU A 3 -3.24 1.90 22.64
CA GLU A 3 -2.32 0.97 21.95
C GLU A 3 -2.88 0.49 20.59
N SER A 4 -4.18 0.16 20.52
CA SER A 4 -4.84 -0.22 19.28
C SER A 4 -4.72 0.87 18.20
N ASN A 5 -4.95 2.13 18.59
CA ASN A 5 -4.84 3.27 17.68
C ASN A 5 -3.38 3.52 17.22
N THR A 6 -2.40 3.25 18.09
CA THR A 6 -0.98 3.36 17.74
C THR A 6 -0.57 2.32 16.70
N PHE A 7 -0.96 1.05 16.89
CA PHE A 7 -0.66 -0.01 15.94
C PHE A 7 -1.36 0.22 14.59
N LEU A 8 -2.63 0.64 14.63
CA LEU A 8 -3.41 0.96 13.42
C LEU A 8 -2.79 2.13 12.63
N THR A 9 -2.30 3.16 13.33
CA THR A 9 -1.55 4.25 12.71
C THR A 9 -0.26 3.73 12.08
N ALA A 10 0.52 2.90 12.79
CA ALA A 10 1.75 2.32 12.27
C ALA A 10 1.50 1.44 11.04
N ALA A 11 0.46 0.62 11.06
CA ALA A 11 0.04 -0.19 9.91
C ALA A 11 -0.30 0.70 8.71
N THR A 12 -1.07 1.77 8.92
CA THR A 12 -1.44 2.70 7.84
C THR A 12 -0.20 3.43 7.28
N VAL A 13 0.78 3.78 8.13
CA VAL A 13 2.08 4.34 7.71
C VAL A 13 2.89 3.34 6.89
N LEU A 14 2.92 2.06 7.29
CA LEU A 14 3.65 1.02 6.55
C LEU A 14 3.02 0.73 5.19
N ALA A 15 1.69 0.77 5.09
CA ALA A 15 1.01 0.69 3.80
C ALA A 15 1.38 1.89 2.90
N LEU A 16 1.39 3.11 3.45
CA LEU A 16 1.83 4.30 2.71
C LEU A 16 3.29 4.20 2.26
N ALA A 17 4.19 3.73 3.14
CA ALA A 17 5.59 3.52 2.83
C ALA A 17 5.78 2.46 1.73
N GLY A 18 4.97 1.39 1.75
CA GLY A 18 4.93 0.40 0.68
C GLY A 18 4.50 1.01 -0.66
N CYS A 19 3.47 1.86 -0.70
CA CYS A 19 3.07 2.56 -1.93
C CYS A 19 4.18 3.47 -2.48
N LEU A 20 4.90 4.18 -1.60
CA LEU A 20 6.08 4.98 -1.98
C LEU A 20 7.20 4.08 -2.52
N GLY A 21 7.46 2.95 -1.85
CA GLY A 21 8.44 1.96 -2.28
C GLY A 21 8.13 1.43 -3.68
N ALA A 22 6.88 1.06 -3.94
CA ALA A 22 6.44 0.62 -5.27
C ALA A 22 6.57 1.73 -6.33
N ALA A 23 6.31 3.00 -5.97
CA ALA A 23 6.46 4.10 -6.91
C ALA A 23 7.92 4.34 -7.35
N VAL A 24 8.89 3.99 -6.49
CA VAL A 24 10.30 4.29 -6.70
C VAL A 24 11.10 3.07 -7.17
N SER A 25 10.70 1.85 -6.78
CA SER A 25 11.46 0.63 -7.07
C SER A 25 11.75 0.39 -8.57
N PRO A 26 10.81 0.59 -9.52
CA PRO A 26 11.08 0.35 -10.94
C PRO A 26 12.08 1.35 -11.51
N LEU A 27 12.05 2.60 -11.01
CA LEU A 27 12.93 3.68 -11.45
C LEU A 27 14.37 3.41 -11.04
N VAL A 28 14.58 3.02 -9.78
CA VAL A 28 15.91 2.69 -9.24
C VAL A 28 16.48 1.44 -9.91
N ALA A 29 15.62 0.48 -10.26
CA ALA A 29 16.03 -0.75 -10.92
C ALA A 29 16.25 -0.61 -12.43
N GLY A 30 15.98 0.55 -13.04
CA GLY A 30 16.11 0.76 -14.48
C GLY A 30 15.19 -0.14 -15.31
N ALA A 31 13.99 -0.42 -14.80
CA ALA A 31 13.06 -1.35 -15.44
C ALA A 31 12.46 -0.80 -16.74
N SER A 32 11.83 -1.67 -17.53
CA SER A 32 11.18 -1.27 -18.80
C SER A 32 10.15 -0.15 -18.61
N ALA A 33 9.94 0.67 -19.64
CA ALA A 33 9.01 1.79 -19.58
C ALA A 33 7.57 1.35 -19.27
N ALA A 34 7.14 0.21 -19.81
CA ALA A 34 5.80 -0.33 -19.58
C ALA A 34 5.59 -0.74 -18.11
N TYR A 35 6.55 -1.47 -17.54
CA TYR A 35 6.49 -1.88 -16.14
C TYR A 35 6.59 -0.68 -15.21
N THR A 36 7.54 0.22 -15.48
CA THR A 36 7.73 1.46 -14.72
C THR A 36 6.46 2.30 -14.73
N GLY A 37 5.86 2.53 -15.90
CA GLY A 37 4.63 3.31 -16.02
C GLY A 37 3.47 2.68 -15.24
N SER A 38 3.29 1.36 -15.33
CA SER A 38 2.26 0.64 -14.59
C SER A 38 2.44 0.76 -13.08
N VAL A 39 3.57 0.29 -12.57
CA VAL A 39 3.81 0.20 -11.12
C VAL A 39 3.95 1.59 -10.50
N THR A 40 4.63 2.54 -11.16
CA THR A 40 4.81 3.89 -10.63
C THR A 40 3.47 4.63 -10.53
N THR A 41 2.64 4.56 -11.57
CA THR A 41 1.32 5.21 -11.55
C THR A 41 0.43 4.62 -10.47
N SER A 42 0.39 3.28 -10.37
CA SER A 42 -0.33 2.59 -9.30
C SER A 42 0.22 2.94 -7.90
N GLY A 43 1.54 3.08 -7.76
CA GLY A 43 2.22 3.53 -6.55
C GLY A 43 1.76 4.92 -6.11
N VAL A 44 1.76 5.88 -7.04
CA VAL A 44 1.29 7.26 -6.78
C VAL A 44 -0.18 7.28 -6.37
N LEU A 45 -1.04 6.53 -7.06
CA LEU A 45 -2.45 6.41 -6.67
C LEU A 45 -2.59 5.79 -5.27
N GLY A 46 -1.83 4.73 -4.98
CA GLY A 46 -1.76 4.13 -3.65
C GLY A 46 -1.35 5.13 -2.56
N VAL A 47 -0.38 6.00 -2.83
CA VAL A 47 0.04 7.07 -1.92
C VAL A 47 -1.11 8.03 -1.61
N VAL A 48 -1.92 8.40 -2.60
CA VAL A 48 -3.08 9.28 -2.39
C VAL A 48 -4.09 8.64 -1.44
N PHE A 49 -4.46 7.37 -1.68
CA PHE A 49 -5.46 6.68 -0.84
C PHE A 49 -4.92 6.34 0.55
N ALA A 50 -3.69 5.84 0.65
CA ALA A 50 -3.06 5.51 1.93
C ALA A 50 -2.78 6.78 2.75
N GLY A 51 -2.31 7.85 2.10
CA GLY A 51 -2.05 9.13 2.73
C GLY A 51 -3.32 9.78 3.26
N ARG A 52 -4.40 9.80 2.47
CA ARG A 52 -5.70 10.31 2.94
C ARG A 52 -6.28 9.45 4.06
N SER A 53 -6.13 8.13 4.00
CA SER A 53 -6.55 7.23 5.07
C SER A 53 -5.80 7.51 6.38
N LEU A 54 -4.47 7.73 6.31
CA LEU A 54 -3.66 8.08 7.47
C LEU A 54 -4.06 9.44 8.06
N GLN A 55 -4.31 10.42 7.20
CA GLN A 55 -4.77 11.75 7.64
C GLN A 55 -6.10 11.63 8.39
N LEU A 56 -7.09 10.96 7.80
CA LEU A 56 -8.40 10.77 8.42
C LEU A 56 -8.28 10.03 9.74
N LEU A 57 -7.54 8.92 9.78
CA LEU A 57 -7.33 8.16 11.01
C LEU A 57 -6.76 9.02 12.14
N ARG A 58 -5.81 9.92 11.84
CA ARG A 58 -5.22 10.82 12.83
C ARG A 58 -6.18 11.93 13.29
N GLU A 59 -7.00 12.44 12.38
CA GLU A 59 -7.94 13.53 12.66
C GLU A 59 -9.19 13.05 13.41
N THR A 60 -9.74 11.90 13.04
CA THR A 60 -11.04 11.42 13.52
C THR A 60 -10.94 10.19 14.41
N GLY A 61 -9.80 9.51 14.43
CA GLY A 61 -9.65 8.22 15.11
C GLY A 61 -10.39 7.06 14.43
N THR A 62 -10.90 7.25 13.21
CA THR A 62 -11.70 6.25 12.50
C THR A 62 -11.03 5.79 11.20
N VAL A 63 -11.22 4.51 10.87
CA VAL A 63 -10.69 3.95 9.62
C VAL A 63 -11.50 4.39 8.40
N SER A 64 -10.81 4.85 7.35
CA SER A 64 -11.41 4.99 6.03
C SER A 64 -11.44 3.64 5.31
N LEU A 65 -12.56 2.91 5.41
CA LEU A 65 -12.73 1.62 4.73
C LEU A 65 -12.48 1.69 3.21
N PRO A 66 -13.06 2.64 2.45
CA PRO A 66 -12.80 2.74 1.02
C PRO A 66 -11.32 2.96 0.69
N GLY A 67 -10.65 3.83 1.45
CA GLY A 67 -9.22 4.11 1.25
C GLY A 67 -8.34 2.91 1.57
N ALA A 68 -8.65 2.18 2.65
CA ALA A 68 -7.92 0.97 3.04
C ALA A 68 -8.08 -0.17 2.02
N VAL A 69 -9.30 -0.37 1.50
CA VAL A 69 -9.57 -1.39 0.47
C VAL A 69 -8.81 -1.07 -0.83
N LEU A 70 -8.93 0.17 -1.33
CA LEU A 70 -8.23 0.58 -2.55
C LEU A 70 -6.71 0.45 -2.41
N THR A 71 -6.17 0.84 -1.25
CA THR A 71 -4.74 0.66 -0.94
C THR A 71 -4.35 -0.82 -0.99
N THR A 72 -5.13 -1.70 -0.38
CA THR A 72 -4.86 -3.16 -0.34
C THR A 72 -4.85 -3.78 -1.75
N ILE A 73 -5.77 -3.36 -2.63
CA ILE A 73 -5.81 -3.82 -4.03
C ILE A 73 -4.50 -3.50 -4.74
N PHE A 74 -3.93 -2.31 -4.53
CA PHE A 74 -2.62 -1.97 -5.08
C PHE A 74 -1.50 -2.87 -4.54
N GLY A 75 -1.56 -3.26 -3.27
CA GLY A 75 -0.60 -4.22 -2.70
C GLY A 75 -0.59 -5.55 -3.44
N GLY A 76 -1.78 -6.10 -3.73
CA GLY A 76 -1.93 -7.28 -4.57
C GLY A 76 -1.38 -7.07 -5.98
N TRP A 77 -1.65 -5.91 -6.59
CA TRP A 77 -1.11 -5.56 -7.90
C TRP A 77 0.42 -5.49 -7.91
N PHE A 78 1.05 -4.87 -6.92
CA PHE A 78 2.51 -4.79 -6.82
C PHE A 78 3.17 -6.17 -6.68
N MET A 79 2.51 -7.13 -6.04
CA MET A 79 2.99 -8.51 -6.00
C MET A 79 2.83 -9.23 -7.35
N ALA A 80 1.73 -8.96 -8.06
CA ALA A 80 1.38 -9.63 -9.30
C ALA A 80 2.12 -9.06 -10.52
N ALA A 81 2.34 -7.74 -10.60
CA ALA A 81 2.92 -7.08 -11.77
C ALA A 81 4.28 -7.69 -12.19
N PRO A 82 5.24 -7.95 -11.29
CA PRO A 82 6.52 -8.58 -11.66
C PRO A 82 6.38 -9.97 -12.30
N LEU A 83 5.26 -10.66 -12.11
CA LEU A 83 4.99 -11.96 -12.73
C LEU A 83 4.48 -11.83 -14.17
N LEU A 84 4.00 -10.64 -14.55
CA LEU A 84 3.42 -10.35 -15.86
C LEU A 84 4.41 -9.63 -16.79
N TYR A 85 5.43 -8.99 -16.23
CA TYR A 85 6.45 -8.25 -16.96
C TYR A 85 7.83 -8.87 -16.73
N ASP A 86 8.67 -8.89 -17.75
CA ASP A 86 10.10 -9.17 -17.57
C ASP A 86 10.79 -7.94 -16.96
N THR A 87 11.19 -8.05 -15.69
CA THR A 87 11.52 -6.89 -14.83
C THR A 87 12.89 -6.98 -14.16
N GLY A 88 13.54 -8.14 -14.22
CA GLY A 88 14.79 -8.40 -13.51
C GLY A 88 14.62 -8.51 -11.99
N PHE A 89 15.66 -9.03 -11.34
CA PHE A 89 15.61 -9.40 -9.92
C PHE A 89 15.34 -8.21 -8.98
N LEU A 90 16.02 -7.09 -9.17
CA LEU A 90 15.93 -5.95 -8.25
C LEU A 90 14.55 -5.29 -8.28
N ALA A 91 13.99 -5.10 -9.48
CA ALA A 91 12.64 -4.55 -9.64
C ALA A 91 11.59 -5.51 -9.08
N THR A 92 11.76 -6.82 -9.30
CA THR A 92 10.87 -7.86 -8.74
C THR A 92 10.89 -7.81 -7.22
N ALA A 93 12.06 -7.93 -6.59
CA ALA A 93 12.21 -7.99 -5.15
C ALA A 93 11.68 -6.71 -4.47
N GLY A 94 12.04 -5.54 -5.01
CA GLY A 94 11.60 -4.25 -4.47
C GLY A 94 10.08 -4.08 -4.54
N THR A 95 9.48 -4.36 -5.69
CA THR A 95 8.05 -4.17 -5.89
C THR A 95 7.22 -5.24 -5.18
N GLN A 96 7.67 -6.50 -5.11
CA GLN A 96 6.98 -7.53 -4.33
C GLN A 96 7.07 -7.30 -2.82
N LEU A 97 8.20 -6.81 -2.31
CA LEU A 97 8.33 -6.39 -0.92
C LEU A 97 7.36 -5.24 -0.61
N ALA A 98 7.34 -4.21 -1.46
CA ALA A 98 6.40 -3.11 -1.36
C ALA A 98 4.95 -3.61 -1.37
N GLY A 99 4.61 -4.50 -2.30
CA GLY A 99 3.30 -5.13 -2.37
C GLY A 99 2.92 -5.93 -1.14
N THR A 100 3.86 -6.68 -0.56
CA THR A 100 3.65 -7.44 0.68
C THR A 100 3.32 -6.51 1.83
N LEU A 101 4.07 -5.41 2.01
CA LEU A 101 3.78 -4.41 3.05
C LEU A 101 2.37 -3.82 2.86
N VAL A 102 2.05 -3.37 1.65
CA VAL A 102 0.75 -2.75 1.35
C VAL A 102 -0.39 -3.75 1.56
N ALA A 103 -0.27 -4.98 1.07
CA ALA A 103 -1.31 -5.99 1.18
C ALA A 103 -1.54 -6.40 2.64
N THR A 104 -0.47 -6.68 3.39
CA THR A 104 -0.58 -7.11 4.79
C THR A 104 -1.13 -6.00 5.68
N PHE A 105 -0.54 -4.81 5.65
CA PHE A 105 -0.96 -3.74 6.54
C PHE A 105 -2.25 -3.06 6.08
N GLY A 106 -2.47 -2.93 4.78
CA GLY A 106 -3.74 -2.45 4.22
C GLY A 106 -4.89 -3.37 4.62
N LEU A 107 -4.73 -4.70 4.46
CA LEU A 107 -5.77 -5.66 4.85
C LEU A 107 -6.05 -5.62 6.35
N TYR A 108 -5.01 -5.48 7.19
CA TYR A 108 -5.20 -5.29 8.63
C TYR A 108 -6.09 -4.07 8.93
N VAL A 109 -5.82 -2.92 8.29
CA VAL A 109 -6.63 -1.70 8.46
C VAL A 109 -8.07 -1.92 7.97
N VAL A 110 -8.27 -2.64 6.86
CA VAL A 110 -9.62 -3.02 6.39
C VAL A 110 -10.36 -3.82 7.46
N ILE A 111 -9.73 -4.86 8.01
CA ILE A 111 -10.35 -5.70 9.04
C ILE A 111 -10.70 -4.87 10.28
N ALA A 112 -9.79 -3.99 10.72
CA ALA A 112 -10.04 -3.10 11.86
C ALA A 112 -11.27 -2.21 11.62
N GLY A 113 -11.38 -1.57 10.45
CA GLY A 113 -12.54 -0.73 10.11
C GLY A 113 -13.86 -1.50 10.04
N LEU A 114 -13.83 -2.75 9.56
CA LEU A 114 -15.02 -3.63 9.57
C LEU A 114 -15.43 -3.99 11.00
N THR A 115 -14.48 -4.28 11.88
CA THR A 115 -14.77 -4.61 13.28
C THR A 115 -15.26 -3.41 14.09
N GLU A 116 -14.78 -2.20 13.81
CA GLU A 116 -15.30 -0.97 14.42
C GLU A 116 -16.76 -0.69 14.05
N THR A 117 -17.16 -1.03 12.82
CA THR A 117 -18.53 -0.82 12.34
C THR A 117 -19.55 -1.81 12.94
N ALA A 118 -19.07 -2.96 13.44
CA ALA A 118 -19.90 -4.02 13.99
C ALA A 118 -20.15 -3.92 15.50
N ALA A 119 -19.44 -3.00 16.20
CA ALA A 119 -19.51 -2.78 17.64
C ALA A 119 -20.42 -1.59 18.00
#